data_AF-A0A8J2U0B3-F1
#
_entry.id   AF-A0A8J2U0B3-F1
#
_cell.length_a   1.000
_cell.length_b   1.000
_cell.length_c   1.000
_cell.angle_alpha   90.00
_cell.angle_beta   90.00
_cell.angle_gamma   90.00
#
_symmetry.space_group_name_H-M   'P 1'
#
loop_
_entity.id
_entity.type
_entity.pdbx_description
1 polymer ?
#
loop_
_entity_poly.entity_id
_entity_poly.type
_entity_poly.pdbx_seq_one_letter_code
_entity_poly.pdbx_strand_id
1 'polypeptide(L)'
;MTNQQVGDALVALSRWIDEGNADRDREAVTWGRLAKIAEEHGEAIAAFIGATGQNPRKGVTHSMQDVRDELLDVAVTALAAYEHLDAHRGRALIELEKKITTVAARAGATAPPAGK
;
A
#
# COMPACT_ATOMS: atom_id res chain seq x y z
N MET A 1 8.41 -9.13 14.15
CA MET A 1 8.17 -7.69 14.37
C MET A 1 6.86 -7.53 15.10
N THR A 2 6.77 -6.60 16.06
CA THR A 2 5.50 -6.19 16.70
C THR A 2 4.76 -5.17 15.81
N ASN A 3 3.45 -4.97 15.99
CA ASN A 3 2.70 -3.94 15.25
C ASN A 3 3.31 -2.54 15.44
N GLN A 4 3.87 -2.27 16.60
CA GLN A 4 4.60 -1.02 16.86
C GLN A 4 5.85 -0.90 15.98
N GLN A 5 6.67 -1.96 15.87
CA GLN A 5 7.85 -1.95 15.00
C GLN A 5 7.49 -1.76 13.51
N VAL A 6 6.36 -2.30 13.06
CA VAL A 6 5.88 -2.09 11.68
C VAL A 6 5.40 -0.65 11.49
N GLY A 7 4.67 -0.10 12.47
CA GLY A 7 4.25 1.31 12.45
C GLY A 7 5.43 2.28 12.41
N ASP A 8 6.44 2.03 13.24
CA ASP A 8 7.67 2.84 13.26
C ASP A 8 8.41 2.78 11.92
N ALA A 9 8.48 1.59 11.30
CA ALA A 9 9.08 1.42 9.98
C ALA A 9 8.31 2.18 8.89
N LEU A 10 6.98 2.17 8.92
CA LEU A 10 6.14 2.91 7.98
C LEU A 10 6.32 4.42 8.13
N VAL A 11 6.40 4.92 9.37
CA VAL A 11 6.68 6.33 9.66
C VAL A 11 8.06 6.72 9.14
N ALA A 12 9.08 5.89 9.38
CA ALA A 12 10.43 6.14 8.88
C ALA A 12 10.47 6.19 7.34
N LEU A 13 9.80 5.25 6.66
CA LEU A 13 9.67 5.23 5.21
C LEU A 13 8.98 6.50 4.69
N SER A 14 7.87 6.90 5.33
CA SER A 14 7.16 8.11 4.91
C SER A 14 8.02 9.37 5.10
N ARG A 15 8.74 9.51 6.22
CA ARG A 15 9.68 10.63 6.42
C ARG A 15 10.80 10.66 5.40
N TRP A 16 11.42 9.51 5.11
CA TRP A 16 12.49 9.41 4.12
C TRP A 16 12.04 9.88 2.73
N ILE A 17 10.81 9.58 2.32
CA ILE A 17 10.27 10.08 1.04
C ILE A 17 10.04 11.60 1.07
N ASP A 18 9.56 12.17 2.18
CA ASP A 18 9.39 13.63 2.32
C ASP A 18 10.72 14.36 2.30
N GLU A 19 11.74 13.82 2.98
CA GLU A 19 13.11 14.34 2.99
C GLU A 19 13.71 14.36 1.57
N GLY A 20 13.47 13.30 0.79
CA GLY A 20 13.89 13.22 -0.61
C GLY A 20 13.18 14.20 -1.55
N ASN A 21 12.11 14.86 -1.11
CA ASN A 21 11.35 15.86 -1.87
C ASN A 21 11.29 17.22 -1.16
N ALA A 22 12.22 17.50 -0.23
CA ALA A 22 12.20 18.69 0.61
C ALA A 22 12.37 20.02 -0.16
N ASP A 23 12.81 19.96 -1.42
CA ASP A 23 12.93 21.11 -2.33
C ASP A 23 11.60 21.49 -3.00
N ARG A 24 10.57 20.66 -2.88
CA ARG A 24 9.24 20.88 -3.46
C ARG A 24 8.28 21.50 -2.45
N ASP A 25 7.30 22.24 -2.96
CA ASP A 25 6.20 22.70 -2.10
C ASP A 25 5.32 21.53 -1.63
N ARG A 26 4.58 21.75 -0.54
CA ARG A 26 3.75 20.71 0.09
C ARG A 26 2.69 20.13 -0.86
N GLU A 27 2.10 20.96 -1.72
CA GLU A 27 1.07 20.49 -2.66
C GLU A 27 1.69 19.56 -3.70
N ALA A 28 2.86 19.91 -4.24
CA ALA A 28 3.62 19.06 -5.16
C ALA A 28 4.04 17.72 -4.50
N VAL A 29 4.50 17.73 -3.25
CA VAL A 29 4.81 16.47 -2.52
C VAL A 29 3.53 15.63 -2.36
N THR A 30 2.43 16.24 -1.95
CA THR A 30 1.14 15.55 -1.77
C THR A 30 0.67 14.92 -3.08
N TRP A 31 0.74 15.65 -4.20
CA TRP A 31 0.42 15.12 -5.51
C TRP A 31 1.32 13.95 -5.88
N GLY A 32 2.62 14.02 -5.60
CA GLY A 32 3.55 12.90 -5.81
C GLY A 32 3.15 11.65 -5.03
N ARG A 33 2.74 11.80 -3.76
CA ARG A 33 2.25 10.68 -2.94
C ARG A 33 1.02 10.01 -3.55
N LEU A 34 0.03 10.81 -3.96
CA LEU A 34 -1.21 10.29 -4.53
C LEU A 34 -0.99 9.68 -5.91
N ALA A 35 -0.14 10.30 -6.74
CA ALA A 35 0.20 9.79 -8.07
C ALA A 35 0.92 8.43 -7.99
N LYS A 36 1.82 8.24 -7.03
CA LYS A 36 2.52 6.96 -6.85
C LYS A 36 1.55 5.81 -6.58
N ILE A 37 0.43 6.04 -5.88
CA ILE A 37 -0.61 5.00 -5.68
C ILE A 37 -1.17 4.50 -7.02
N ALA A 38 -1.39 5.41 -7.98
CA ALA A 38 -1.87 5.04 -9.30
C ALA A 38 -0.80 4.30 -10.13
N GLU A 39 0.47 4.63 -9.94
CA GLU A 39 1.61 3.93 -10.53
C GLU A 39 1.69 2.48 -10.04
N GLU A 40 1.71 2.26 -8.72
CA GLU A 40 1.72 0.90 -8.11
C GLU A 40 0.49 0.08 -8.55
N HIS A 41 -0.68 0.73 -8.66
CA HIS A 41 -1.87 0.09 -9.18
C HIS A 41 -1.67 -0.40 -10.63
N GLY A 42 -1.01 0.41 -11.45
CA GLY A 42 -0.62 0.04 -12.81
C GLY A 42 0.37 -1.12 -12.85
N GLU A 43 1.31 -1.17 -11.90
CA GLU A 43 2.30 -2.25 -11.77
C GLU A 43 1.62 -3.57 -11.35
N ALA A 44 0.67 -3.55 -10.41
CA ALA A 44 -0.14 -4.71 -10.08
C ALA A 44 -0.92 -5.27 -11.29
N ILE A 45 -1.48 -4.39 -12.12
CA ILE A 45 -2.13 -4.80 -13.38
C ILE A 45 -1.10 -5.39 -14.35
N ALA A 46 0.05 -4.75 -14.51
CA ALA A 46 1.11 -5.20 -15.40
C ALA A 46 1.65 -6.58 -15.00
N ALA A 47 1.87 -6.81 -13.71
CA ALA A 47 2.25 -8.10 -13.15
C ALA A 47 1.16 -9.15 -13.43
N PHE A 48 -0.13 -8.83 -13.29
CA PHE A 48 -1.20 -9.78 -13.58
C PHE A 48 -1.30 -10.13 -15.07
N ILE A 49 -1.16 -9.14 -15.95
CA ILE A 49 -1.05 -9.36 -17.40
C ILE A 49 0.14 -10.27 -17.72
N GLY A 50 1.28 -10.02 -17.06
CA GLY A 50 2.49 -10.82 -17.20
C GLY A 50 2.35 -12.24 -16.67
N ALA A 51 1.64 -12.45 -15.56
CA ALA A 51 1.43 -13.74 -14.92
C ALA A 51 0.43 -14.63 -15.67
N THR A 52 -0.56 -14.01 -16.30
CA THR A 52 -1.59 -14.71 -17.07
C THR A 52 -1.23 -14.86 -18.55
N GLY A 53 -0.16 -14.19 -19.01
CA GLY A 53 0.23 -14.19 -20.42
C GLY A 53 -0.76 -13.48 -21.34
N GLN A 54 -1.57 -12.55 -20.82
CA GLN A 54 -2.61 -11.84 -21.58
C GLN A 54 -2.06 -11.02 -22.76
N ASN A 55 -0.78 -10.63 -22.73
CA ASN A 55 -0.12 -10.01 -23.86
C ASN A 55 0.55 -11.09 -24.74
N PRO A 56 -0.05 -11.49 -25.89
CA PRO A 56 0.46 -12.59 -26.71
C PRO A 56 1.84 -12.32 -27.30
N ARG A 57 2.28 -11.05 -27.37
CA ARG A 57 3.63 -10.67 -27.85
C ARG A 57 4.73 -10.95 -26.83
N LYS A 58 4.38 -11.06 -25.54
CA LYS A 58 5.36 -11.24 -24.45
C LYS A 58 5.26 -12.61 -23.78
N GLY A 59 4.14 -13.32 -23.91
CA GLY A 59 3.92 -14.58 -23.19
C GLY A 59 3.85 -14.37 -21.67
N VAL A 60 4.14 -15.42 -20.90
CA VAL A 60 4.20 -15.35 -19.44
C VAL A 60 5.55 -14.76 -19.04
N THR A 61 5.52 -13.65 -18.31
CA THR A 61 6.71 -12.88 -17.89
C THR A 61 6.82 -12.69 -16.39
N HIS A 62 5.73 -12.91 -15.67
CA HIS A 62 5.62 -12.75 -14.23
C HIS A 62 4.97 -14.00 -13.63
N SER A 63 4.94 -14.06 -12.31
CA SER A 63 4.28 -15.07 -11.50
C SER A 63 3.10 -14.44 -10.75
N MET A 64 2.21 -15.28 -10.24
CA MET A 64 1.18 -14.79 -9.31
C MET A 64 1.76 -14.33 -7.97
N GLN A 65 3.03 -14.63 -7.66
CA GLN A 65 3.70 -14.06 -6.49
C GLN A 65 4.01 -12.59 -6.73
N ASP A 66 4.52 -12.23 -7.92
CA ASP A 66 4.77 -10.84 -8.29
C ASP A 66 3.50 -10.00 -8.17
N VAL A 67 2.34 -10.54 -8.60
CA VAL A 67 1.04 -9.87 -8.42
C VAL A 67 0.72 -9.57 -6.95
N ARG A 68 1.04 -10.49 -6.03
CA ARG A 68 0.79 -10.28 -4.61
C ARG A 68 1.74 -9.23 -4.04
N ASP A 69 2.99 -9.22 -4.48
CA ASP A 69 3.99 -8.27 -4.04
C ASP A 69 3.60 -6.85 -4.49
N GLU A 70 3.18 -6.67 -5.74
CA GLU A 70 2.66 -5.37 -6.24
C GLU A 70 1.39 -4.90 -5.49
N LEU A 71 0.51 -5.83 -5.08
CA LEU A 71 -0.65 -5.48 -4.25
C LEU A 71 -0.22 -4.99 -2.86
N LEU A 72 0.89 -5.51 -2.32
CA LEU A 72 1.46 -5.02 -1.07
C LEU A 72 2.12 -3.66 -1.29
N ASP A 73 2.76 -3.41 -2.43
CA ASP A 73 3.36 -2.11 -2.76
C ASP A 73 2.30 -1.01 -2.89
N VAL A 74 1.14 -1.32 -3.50
CA VAL A 74 -0.05 -0.43 -3.46
C VAL A 74 -0.44 -0.10 -2.02
N ALA A 75 -0.55 -1.12 -1.15
CA ALA A 75 -0.98 -0.94 0.23
C ALA A 75 0.02 -0.11 1.05
N VAL A 76 1.32 -0.42 0.94
CA VAL A 76 2.39 0.30 1.63
C VAL A 76 2.45 1.75 1.14
N THR A 77 2.34 1.98 -0.17
CA THR A 77 2.34 3.33 -0.76
C THR A 77 1.16 4.17 -0.27
N ALA A 78 -0.04 3.58 -0.22
CA ALA A 78 -1.22 4.26 0.31
C ALA A 78 -1.09 4.59 1.81
N LEU A 79 -0.54 3.66 2.60
CA LEU A 79 -0.31 3.87 4.04
C LEU A 79 0.79 4.92 4.30
N ALA A 80 1.85 4.94 3.50
CA ALA A 80 2.89 5.96 3.60
C ALA A 80 2.35 7.35 3.22
N ALA A 81 1.48 7.43 2.20
CA ALA A 81 0.76 8.66 1.85
C ALA A 81 -0.18 9.12 2.97
N TYR A 82 -0.84 8.19 3.67
CA TYR A 82 -1.63 8.51 4.86
C TYR A 82 -0.75 9.16 5.93
N GLU A 83 0.40 8.57 6.27
CA GLU A 83 1.31 9.14 7.26
C GLU A 83 1.78 10.56 6.88
N HIS A 84 2.08 10.80 5.60
CA HIS A 84 2.42 12.14 5.11
C HIS A 84 1.30 13.16 5.42
N LEU A 85 0.05 12.82 5.08
CA LEU A 85 -1.11 13.66 5.35
C LEU A 85 -1.38 13.84 6.85
N ASP A 86 -1.03 12.84 7.66
CA ASP A 86 -1.20 12.86 9.11
C ASP A 86 0.01 13.44 9.87
N ALA A 87 0.99 14.00 9.15
CA ALA A 87 2.23 14.53 9.72
C ALA A 87 3.02 13.48 10.54
N HIS A 88 3.08 12.24 10.04
CA HIS A 88 3.95 11.17 10.52
C HIS A 88 3.71 10.78 11.99
N ARG A 89 2.44 10.72 12.40
CA ARG A 89 2.02 10.43 13.78
C ARG A 89 1.96 8.93 14.11
N GLY A 90 2.15 8.05 13.13
CA GLY A 90 2.13 6.60 13.33
C GLY A 90 0.72 6.03 13.51
N ARG A 91 -0.29 6.68 12.91
CA ARG A 91 -1.69 6.27 13.05
C ARG A 91 -2.20 5.43 11.89
N ALA A 92 -1.50 5.35 10.76
CA ALA A 92 -1.97 4.70 9.54
C ALA A 92 -2.42 3.25 9.77
N LEU A 93 -1.61 2.43 10.47
CA LEU A 93 -1.96 1.03 10.75
C LEU A 93 -3.15 0.91 11.70
N ILE A 94 -3.20 1.74 12.75
CA ILE A 94 -4.31 1.75 13.71
C ILE A 94 -5.63 2.12 13.01
N GLU A 95 -5.59 3.11 12.12
CA GLU A 95 -6.77 3.55 11.36
C GLU A 95 -7.16 2.55 10.27
N LEU A 96 -6.19 1.85 9.67
CA LEU A 96 -6.45 0.73 8.77
C LEU A 96 -7.14 -0.43 9.50
N GLU A 97 -6.67 -0.83 10.67
CA GLU A 97 -7.29 -1.89 11.49
C GLU A 97 -8.76 -1.55 11.81
N LYS A 98 -9.01 -0.31 12.24
CA LYS A 98 -10.37 0.21 12.49
C LYS A 98 -11.22 0.18 11.23
N LYS A 99 -10.66 0.62 10.09
CA LYS A 99 -11.36 0.64 8.80
C LYS A 99 -11.73 -0.77 8.35
N ILE A 100 -10.81 -1.73 8.40
CA ILE A 100 -11.04 -3.14 8.05
C ILE A 100 -12.15 -3.71 8.93
N THR A 101 -12.08 -3.53 10.24
CA THR A 101 -13.08 -4.04 11.19
C THR A 101 -14.47 -3.46 10.90
N THR A 102 -14.53 -2.16 10.62
CA THR A 102 -15.78 -1.46 10.27
C THR A 102 -16.38 -1.99 8.97
N VAL A 103 -15.54 -2.18 7.94
CA VAL A 103 -15.98 -2.68 6.63
C VAL A 103 -16.44 -4.13 6.73
N ALA A 104 -15.70 -4.98 7.45
CA ALA A 104 -16.06 -6.38 7.67
C ALA A 104 -17.41 -6.52 8.39
N ALA A 105 -17.61 -5.76 9.47
CA ALA A 105 -18.88 -5.73 10.18
C ALA A 105 -20.05 -5.30 9.30
N ARG A 106 -19.85 -4.25 8.47
CA ARG A 106 -20.87 -3.78 7.51
C ARG A 106 -21.18 -4.80 6.42
N ALA A 107 -20.18 -5.57 5.99
CA ALA A 107 -20.34 -6.62 4.99
C ALA A 107 -20.98 -7.91 5.57
N GLY A 108 -21.19 -8.00 6.88
CA GLY A 108 -21.59 -9.25 7.55
C GLY A 108 -20.49 -10.32 7.51
N ALA A 109 -19.25 -9.94 7.19
CA ALA A 109 -18.11 -10.84 7.15
C ALA A 109 -17.65 -11.10 8.60
N THR A 110 -17.87 -12.33 9.08
CA THR A 110 -17.30 -12.79 10.34
C THR A 110 -16.01 -13.54 10.06
N ALA A 111 -14.95 -13.26 10.82
CA ALA A 111 -13.81 -14.14 10.83
C ALA A 111 -14.29 -15.51 11.33
N PRO A 112 -14.00 -16.62 10.63
CA PRO A 112 -14.27 -17.94 11.19
C PRO A 112 -13.59 -18.04 12.56
N PRO A 113 -14.19 -18.74 13.54
CA PRO A 113 -13.57 -18.92 14.84
C PRO A 113 -12.16 -19.47 14.63
N ALA A 114 -11.16 -18.86 15.29
CA ALA A 114 -9.78 -19.33 15.22
C ALA A 114 -9.77 -20.82 15.54
N GLY A 115 -9.34 -21.64 14.57
CA GLY A 115 -9.31 -23.08 14.70
C GLY A 115 -8.55 -23.48 15.97
N LYS A 116 -9.12 -24.45 16.70
CA LYS A 116 -8.44 -25.11 17.83
C LYS A 116 -7.20 -25.87 17.36
#